data_AF-A0A3D1RD80-F1
#
_entry.id   AF-A0A3D1RD80-F1
#
_cell.length_a   1.000
_cell.length_b   1.000
_cell.length_c   1.000
_cell.angle_alpha   90.00
_cell.angle_beta   90.00
_cell.angle_gamma   90.00
#
_symmetry.space_group_name_H-M   'P 1'
#
loop_
_entity.id
_entity.type
_entity.pdbx_description
1 polymer ?
#
loop_
_entity_poly.entity_id
_entity_poly.type
_entity_poly.pdbx_seq_one_letter_code
_entity_poly.pdbx_strand_id
1 'polypeptide(L)'
;MITLTVLPANFSFITPNPNNGNFQVRVRNTGNPVRKVREIMVFDRKGSRLYSNTFISDGVNDIDVMEVQLQNVSNGTYFMTLYENGFVVKTAQVYVNK
;
A
#
# COMPACT_ATOMS: atom_id res chain seq x y z
N MET A 1 29.43 27.47 -3.57
CA MET A 1 28.94 26.20 -3.01
C MET A 1 27.54 25.99 -3.60
N ILE A 2 27.31 24.89 -4.33
CA ILE A 2 26.01 24.59 -4.95
C ILE A 2 25.36 23.48 -4.14
N THR A 3 24.15 23.73 -3.63
CA THR A 3 23.36 22.76 -2.89
C THR A 3 22.37 22.11 -3.83
N LEU A 4 22.51 20.81 -4.09
CA LEU A 4 21.52 20.02 -4.83
C LEU A 4 20.51 19.44 -3.84
N THR A 5 19.25 19.86 -3.93
CA THR A 5 18.15 19.25 -3.17
C THR A 5 17.63 18.05 -3.96
N VAL A 6 17.91 16.84 -3.49
CA VAL A 6 17.30 15.62 -4.05
C VAL A 6 15.85 15.57 -3.59
N LEU A 7 14.91 15.74 -4.53
CA LEU A 7 13.50 15.51 -4.25
C LEU A 7 13.26 14.00 -4.05
N PRO A 8 12.46 13.59 -3.05
CA PRO A 8 12.15 12.19 -2.84
C PRO A 8 11.50 11.59 -4.10
N ALA A 9 11.83 10.33 -4.40
CA ALA A 9 11.30 9.63 -5.57
C ALA A 9 9.76 9.72 -5.61
N ASN A 10 9.23 10.18 -6.75
CA ASN A 10 7.79 10.16 -7.03
C ASN A 10 7.39 8.72 -7.35
N PHE A 11 6.70 8.06 -6.41
CA PHE A 11 6.16 6.73 -6.64
C PHE A 11 4.66 6.69 -6.38
N SER A 12 3.98 5.80 -7.11
CA SER A 12 2.57 5.52 -6.91
C SER A 12 2.37 4.68 -5.66
N PHE A 13 1.46 5.11 -4.79
CA PHE A 13 1.12 4.40 -3.56
C PHE A 13 0.59 2.99 -3.83
N ILE A 14 -0.16 2.81 -4.91
CA ILE A 14 -0.60 1.51 -5.42
C ILE A 14 -0.10 1.37 -6.85
N THR A 15 0.51 0.24 -7.20
CA THR A 15 0.97 -0.02 -8.56
C THR A 15 0.97 -1.51 -8.94
N PRO A 16 0.55 -1.89 -10.16
CA PRO A 16 -0.17 -1.05 -11.10
C PRO A 16 -1.58 -0.73 -10.59
N ASN A 17 -2.19 0.34 -11.10
CA ASN A 17 -3.60 0.65 -10.89
C ASN A 17 -4.13 1.32 -12.16
N PRO A 18 -4.95 0.65 -13.00
CA PRO A 18 -5.59 -0.66 -12.77
C PRO A 18 -4.64 -1.86 -12.69
N ASN A 19 -5.09 -2.97 -12.09
CA ASN A 19 -4.37 -4.24 -11.97
C ASN A 19 -5.28 -5.46 -12.23
N ASN A 20 -4.73 -6.67 -12.20
CA ASN A 20 -5.47 -7.92 -12.44
C ASN A 20 -5.89 -8.67 -11.15
N GLY A 21 -5.91 -7.97 -10.01
CA GLY A 21 -6.06 -8.54 -8.67
C GLY A 21 -4.75 -8.63 -7.89
N ASN A 22 -3.60 -8.48 -8.58
CA ASN A 22 -2.28 -8.45 -7.95
C ASN A 22 -1.67 -7.06 -8.08
N PHE A 23 -1.28 -6.46 -6.96
CA PHE A 23 -0.69 -5.12 -6.93
C PHE A 23 0.22 -4.93 -5.73
N GLN A 24 1.06 -3.91 -5.81
CA GLN A 24 1.94 -3.48 -4.73
C GLN A 24 1.39 -2.26 -4.02
N VAL A 25 1.53 -2.24 -2.70
CA VAL A 25 1.36 -1.04 -1.87
C VAL A 25 2.74 -0.56 -1.45
N ARG A 26 3.04 0.68 -1.80
CA ARG A 26 4.35 1.31 -1.54
C ARG A 26 4.20 2.38 -0.48
N VAL A 27 5.02 2.36 0.56
CA VAL A 27 4.91 3.30 1.69
C VAL A 27 6.27 3.88 2.01
N ARG A 28 6.36 5.22 2.11
CA ARG A 28 7.60 5.87 2.54
C ARG A 28 7.85 5.58 4.01
N ASN A 29 9.08 5.18 4.31
CA ASN A 29 9.59 5.31 5.65
C ASN A 29 10.19 6.71 5.81
N THR A 30 9.69 7.45 6.79
CA THR A 30 10.19 8.77 7.16
C THR A 30 10.81 8.70 8.55
N GLY A 31 11.88 9.45 8.77
CA GLY A 31 12.58 9.52 10.06
C GLY A 31 13.56 8.37 10.27
N ASN A 32 13.86 8.09 11.53
CA ASN A 32 14.81 7.03 11.90
C ASN A 32 14.23 5.64 11.60
N PRO A 33 15.07 4.65 11.27
CA PRO A 33 14.66 3.25 11.15
C PRO A 33 14.03 2.76 12.45
N VAL A 34 12.71 2.62 12.43
CA VAL A 34 11.92 2.15 13.57
C VAL A 34 10.97 1.10 13.05
N ARG A 35 10.87 -0.01 13.79
CA ARG A 35 9.95 -1.09 13.48
C ARG A 35 8.50 -0.60 13.51
N LYS A 36 7.76 -0.82 12.42
CA LYS A 36 6.35 -0.44 12.27
C LYS A 36 5.53 -1.68 11.92
N VAL A 37 4.38 -1.84 12.57
CA VAL A 37 3.40 -2.88 12.21
C VAL A 37 2.41 -2.27 11.24
N ARG A 38 2.40 -2.75 10.00
CA ARG A 38 1.47 -2.28 8.98
C ARG A 38 0.45 -3.36 8.66
N GLU A 39 -0.80 -2.97 8.48
CA GLU A 39 -1.85 -3.88 8.04
C GLU A 39 -2.52 -3.32 6.80
N ILE A 40 -2.67 -4.17 5.79
CA ILE A 40 -3.44 -3.85 4.59
C ILE A 40 -4.74 -4.62 4.65
N MET A 41 -5.85 -3.89 4.55
CA MET A 41 -7.17 -4.47 4.34
C MET A 41 -7.73 -4.03 3.00
N VAL A 42 -8.36 -4.95 2.27
CA VAL A 42 -9.09 -4.65 1.03
C VAL A 42 -10.54 -5.09 1.17
N PHE A 43 -11.46 -4.24 0.72
CA PHE A 43 -12.90 -4.41 0.80
C PHE A 43 -13.54 -4.32 -0.59
N ASP A 44 -14.60 -5.08 -0.80
CA ASP A 44 -15.49 -4.86 -1.94
C ASP A 44 -16.36 -3.60 -1.74
N ARG A 45 -17.09 -3.20 -2.79
CA ARG A 45 -18.02 -2.06 -2.73
C ARG A 45 -19.17 -2.19 -1.73
N LYS A 46 -19.43 -3.39 -1.20
CA LYS A 46 -20.47 -3.67 -0.21
C LYS A 46 -19.92 -3.64 1.22
N GLY A 47 -18.61 -3.47 1.40
CA GLY A 47 -17.93 -3.46 2.69
C GLY A 47 -17.42 -4.83 3.15
N SER A 48 -17.51 -5.88 2.31
CA SER A 48 -16.99 -7.20 2.66
C SER A 48 -15.47 -7.19 2.58
N ARG A 49 -14.77 -7.64 3.64
CA ARG A 49 -13.32 -7.75 3.64
C ARG A 49 -12.87 -8.94 2.80
N LEU A 50 -12.07 -8.68 1.77
CA LEU A 50 -11.56 -9.68 0.83
C LEU A 50 -10.10 -10.07 1.09
N TYR A 51 -9.34 -9.17 1.71
CA TYR A 51 -7.93 -9.38 2.02
C TYR A 51 -7.58 -8.69 3.33
N SER A 52 -6.73 -9.33 4.13
CA SER A 52 -6.10 -8.78 5.33
C SER A 52 -4.72 -9.39 5.44
N ASN A 53 -3.68 -8.58 5.55
CA ASN A 53 -2.35 -9.09 5.84
C ASN A 53 -1.52 -8.05 6.62
N THR A 54 -0.69 -8.56 7.53
CA THR A 54 0.17 -7.77 8.39
C THR A 54 1.61 -7.88 7.94
N PHE A 55 2.25 -6.73 7.78
CA PHE A 55 3.64 -6.58 7.36
C PHE A 55 4.42 -5.92 8.47
N ILE A 56 5.62 -6.45 8.73
CA ILE A 56 6.56 -5.82 9.66
C ILE A 56 7.59 -5.05 8.83
N SER A 57 7.53 -3.73 8.93
CA SER A 57 8.55 -2.84 8.40
C SER A 57 9.64 -2.65 9.45
N ASP A 58 10.90 -2.79 9.06
CA ASP A 58 12.06 -2.44 9.89
C ASP A 58 12.47 -0.96 9.73
N GLY A 59 11.85 -0.25 8.79
CA GLY A 59 12.15 1.15 8.48
C GLY A 59 13.54 1.37 7.89
N VAL A 60 14.25 0.31 7.46
CA VAL A 60 15.62 0.41 6.92
C VAL A 60 15.60 0.90 5.48
N ASN A 61 14.60 0.49 4.70
CA ASN A 61 14.42 0.96 3.33
C ASN A 61 13.68 2.30 3.31
N ASP A 62 13.98 3.19 2.36
CA ASP A 62 13.21 4.43 2.17
C ASP A 62 11.74 4.17 1.81
N ILE A 63 11.49 3.05 1.14
CA ILE A 63 10.16 2.63 0.70
C ILE A 63 9.99 1.15 0.99
N ASP A 64 8.95 0.81 1.74
CA ASP A 64 8.50 -0.57 1.84
C ASP A 64 7.53 -0.90 0.72
N VAL A 65 7.67 -2.10 0.18
CA VAL A 65 6.81 -2.65 -0.87
C VAL A 65 6.09 -3.87 -0.30
N MET A 66 4.76 -3.81 -0.28
CA MET A 66 3.90 -4.86 0.25
C MET A 66 3.06 -5.43 -0.90
N GLU A 67 3.21 -6.72 -1.16
CA GLU A 67 2.50 -7.43 -2.22
C GLU A 67 1.09 -7.82 -1.77
N VAL A 68 0.09 -7.52 -2.60
CA VAL A 68 -1.31 -7.86 -2.38
C VAL A 68 -1.79 -8.74 -3.53
N GLN A 69 -2.45 -9.84 -3.18
CA GLN A 69 -3.02 -10.80 -4.14
C GLN A 69 -4.46 -11.08 -3.76
N LEU A 70 -5.39 -10.57 -4.56
CA LEU A 70 -6.82 -10.78 -4.38
C LEU A 70 -7.26 -12.05 -5.11
N GLN A 71 -7.80 -13.01 -4.36
CA GLN A 71 -8.28 -14.28 -4.90
C GLN A 71 -9.73 -14.14 -5.37
N ASN A 72 -10.07 -14.73 -6.54
CA ASN A 72 -11.44 -14.85 -7.06
C ASN A 72 -12.24 -13.53 -7.15
N VAL A 73 -11.55 -12.41 -7.38
CA VAL A 73 -12.18 -11.11 -7.61
C VAL A 73 -12.58 -10.88 -9.07
N SER A 74 -13.71 -10.20 -9.27
CA SER A 74 -14.23 -9.73 -10.56
C SER A 74 -13.62 -8.39 -10.97
N ASN A 75 -13.82 -7.98 -12.22
CA ASN A 75 -13.49 -6.63 -12.64
C ASN A 75 -14.34 -5.61 -11.88
N GLY A 76 -13.74 -4.51 -11.41
CA GLY A 76 -14.44 -3.51 -10.61
C GLY A 76 -13.56 -2.65 -9.72
N THR A 77 -14.21 -1.87 -8.87
CA THR A 77 -13.57 -1.00 -7.89
C THR A 77 -13.62 -1.64 -6.51
N TYR A 78 -12.48 -1.61 -5.83
CA TYR A 78 -12.26 -2.08 -4.47
C TYR A 78 -11.68 -0.93 -3.63
N PHE A 79 -11.79 -1.06 -2.32
CA PHE A 79 -11.30 -0.05 -1.38
C PHE A 79 -10.24 -0.67 -0.48
N MET A 80 -9.11 -0.01 -0.36
CA MET A 80 -8.00 -0.45 0.46
C MET A 80 -7.75 0.54 1.59
N THR A 81 -7.47 0.02 2.78
CA THR A 81 -6.98 0.78 3.92
C THR A 81 -5.63 0.23 4.36
N LEU A 82 -4.67 1.14 4.54
CA LEU A 82 -3.41 0.88 5.21
C LEU A 82 -3.49 1.40 6.63
N TYR A 83 -3.23 0.51 7.59
CA TYR A 83 -3.02 0.82 8.99
C TYR A 83 -1.54 0.77 9.32
N GLU A 84 -1.10 1.61 10.24
CA GLU A 84 0.22 1.55 10.87
C GLU A 84 0.04 1.68 12.38
N ASN A 85 0.53 0.67 13.13
CA ASN A 85 0.39 0.58 14.58
C ASN A 85 -1.06 0.79 15.07
N GLY A 86 -2.04 0.28 14.31
CA GLY A 86 -3.47 0.37 14.63
C GLY A 86 -4.18 1.64 14.13
N PHE A 87 -3.45 2.63 13.61
CA PHE A 87 -4.03 3.87 13.09
C PHE A 87 -4.13 3.84 11.57
N VAL A 88 -5.22 4.39 11.02
CA VAL A 88 -5.36 4.56 9.57
C VAL A 88 -4.34 5.57 9.08
N VAL A 89 -3.47 5.15 8.17
CA VAL A 89 -2.49 6.02 7.52
C VAL A 89 -2.99 6.50 6.17
N LYS A 90 -3.61 5.60 5.40
CA LYS A 90 -4.05 5.93 4.05
C LYS A 90 -5.16 5.01 3.57
N THR A 91 -6.05 5.58 2.76
CA THR A 91 -7.05 4.83 2.01
C THR A 91 -6.86 5.07 0.52
N ALA A 92 -7.32 4.13 -0.31
CA ALA A 92 -7.27 4.26 -1.75
C ALA A 92 -8.28 3.36 -2.47
N GLN A 93 -8.61 3.74 -3.70
CA GLN A 93 -9.35 2.91 -4.63
C GLN A 93 -8.40 2.02 -5.43
N VAL A 94 -8.76 0.74 -5.53
CA VAL A 94 -8.05 -0.26 -6.32
C VAL A 94 -8.96 -0.65 -7.48
N TYR A 95 -8.49 -0.43 -8.70
CA TYR A 95 -9.21 -0.81 -9.91
C TYR A 95 -8.70 -2.15 -10.41
N VAL A 96 -9.57 -3.15 -10.44
CA VAL A 96 -9.27 -4.48 -10.97
C VAL A 96 -9.88 -4.61 -12.36
N ASN A 97 -9.06 -4.97 -13.35
CA ASN A 97 -9.43 -5.28 -14.71
C ASN A 97 -8.56 -6.45 -15.21
N LYS A 98 -9.15 -7.64 -15.29
CA LYS A 98 -8.59 -8.85 -15.88
C LYS A 98 -8.97 -8.97 -17.35
#